data_AF-K1THZ3-F1
#
_entry.id   AF-K1THZ3-F1
#
_cell.length_a   1.000
_cell.length_b   1.000
_cell.length_c   1.000
_cell.angle_alpha   90.00
_cell.angle_beta   90.00
_cell.angle_gamma   90.00
#
_symmetry.space_group_name_H-M   'P 1'
#
loop_
_entity.id
_entity.type
_entity.pdbx_description
1 polymer ?
#
loop_
_entity_poly.entity_id
_entity_poly.type
_entity_poly.pdbx_seq_one_letter_code
_entity_poly.pdbx_strand_id
1 'polypeptide(L)' 'MLQFYDAYLSKCCLRPLYDEYGNLYIAVDMELKGRIREAMIKKMRAFEVNIK' A
#
# COMPACT_ATOMS: atom_id res chain seq x y z
N MET A 1 -1.47 -14.64 -4.39
CA MET A 1 -1.52 -13.65 -5.51
C MET A 1 -1.04 -12.26 -5.09
N LEU A 2 -1.55 -11.65 -4.01
CA LEU A 2 -1.12 -10.29 -3.59
C LEU A 2 0.23 -10.18 -2.89
N GLN A 3 0.78 -11.28 -2.35
CA GLN A 3 2.09 -11.27 -1.68
C GLN A 3 3.24 -10.82 -2.59
N PHE A 4 3.14 -11.06 -3.91
CA PHE A 4 4.13 -10.59 -4.88
C PHE A 4 4.19 -9.05 -4.99
N TYR A 5 3.06 -8.39 -4.76
CA TYR A 5 2.96 -6.92 -4.79
C TYR A 5 3.27 -6.29 -3.43
N ASP A 6 3.52 -7.07 -2.39
CA ASP A 6 3.66 -6.54 -1.03
C ASP A 6 4.84 -5.57 -0.90
N ALA A 7 5.96 -5.85 -1.57
CA ALA A 7 7.11 -4.95 -1.62
C ALA A 7 6.79 -3.62 -2.31
N TYR A 8 6.04 -3.66 -3.42
CA TYR A 8 5.61 -2.47 -4.15
C TYR A 8 4.60 -1.65 -3.34
N LEU A 9 3.64 -2.31 -2.70
CA LEU A 9 2.67 -1.67 -1.81
C LEU A 9 3.38 -1.00 -0.63
N SER A 10 4.34 -1.69 -0.02
CA SER A 10 5.12 -1.14 1.10
C SER A 10 5.93 0.08 0.66
N LYS A 11 6.50 0.06 -0.56
CA LYS A 11 7.22 1.21 -1.15
C LYS A 11 6.30 2.43 -1.36
N CYS A 12 5.07 2.22 -1.84
CA CYS A 12 4.09 3.30 -2.02
C CYS A 12 3.62 3.91 -0.69
N CYS A 13 3.67 3.12 0.40
CA CYS A 13 3.24 3.54 1.73
C CYS A 13 4.38 4.11 2.57
N LEU A 14 5.58 4.31 1.99
CA LEU A 14 6.68 4.98 2.68
C LEU A 14 6.31 6.45 2.93
N ARG A 15 6.49 6.88 4.17
CA ARG A 15 6.31 8.26 4.60
C ARG A 15 7.49 8.70 5.45
N PRO A 16 8.00 9.93 5.23
CA PRO A 16 8.97 10.51 6.13
C PRO A 16 8.29 10.82 7.47
N LEU A 17 8.89 10.34 8.55
CA LEU A 17 8.53 10.63 9.92
C LEU A 17 9.69 11.41 10.53
N TYR A 18 9.38 12.56 11.12
CA TYR A 18 10.38 13.35 11.85
C TYR A 18 10.23 13.04 13.33
N ASP A 19 11.35 12.70 13.95
CA ASP A 19 11.45 12.60 15.40
C ASP A 19 11.59 13.99 16.04
N GLU A 20 11.44 14.10 17.36
CA GLU A 20 11.52 15.37 18.10
C GLU A 20 12.87 16.08 17.94
N TYR A 21 13.93 15.32 17.65
CA TYR A 21 15.27 15.85 17.37
C TYR A 21 15.50 16.25 15.90
N GLY A 22 14.49 16.16 15.04
CA GLY A 22 14.59 16.48 13.61
C GLY A 22 15.23 15.40 12.74
N ASN A 23 15.43 14.19 13.29
CA ASN A 23 15.94 13.05 12.53
C ASN A 23 14.85 12.47 11.62
N LEU A 24 15.19 12.23 10.34
CA LEU A 24 14.30 11.66 9.34
C LEU A 24 14.30 10.13 9.43
N TYR A 25 13.14 9.56 9.74
CA TYR A 25 12.86 8.14 9.64
C TYR A 25 11.94 7.87 8.46
N ILE A 26 12.12 6.73 7.81
CA ILE A 26 11.19 6.27 6.77
C ILE A 26 10.36 5.16 7.40
N ALA A 27 9.08 5.43 7.60
CA ALA A 27 8.13 4.46 8.12
C ALA A 27 7.15 4.03 7.02
N VAL A 28 6.66 2.81 7.13
CA VAL A 28 5.56 2.31 6.28
C VAL A 28 4.25 2.61 6.98
N ASP A 29 3.38 3.38 6.32
CA ASP A 29 2.02 3.61 6.78
C ASP A 29 1.18 2.34 6.57
N MET A 30 0.89 1.66 7.68
CA MET A 30 0.20 0.36 7.67
C MET A 30 -1.29 0.51 7.33
N GLU A 31 -1.93 1.63 7.69
CA GLU A 31 -3.32 1.91 7.33
C GLU A 31 -3.46 2.15 5.83
N LEU A 32 -2.57 2.96 5.26
CA LEU A 32 -2.52 3.21 3.83
C LEU A 32 -2.26 1.92 3.05
N LYS A 33 -1.36 1.06 3.55
CA LYS A 33 -1.08 -0.26 2.95
C LYS A 33 -2.33 -1.14 2.92
N GLY A 34 -3.12 -1.15 4.00
CA GLY A 34 -4.40 -1.87 4.06
C GLY A 34 -5.42 -1.35 3.04
N ARG A 35 -5.60 -0.02 2.99
CA ARG A 35 -6.57 0.62 2.07
C ARG A 35 -6.24 0.38 0.60
N ILE A 36 -4.96 0.48 0.21
CA ILE A 36 -4.54 0.24 -1.18
C ILE A 36 -4.78 -1.23 -1.55
N ARG A 37 -4.49 -2.17 -0.63
CA ARG A 37 -4.72 -3.60 -0.86
C ARG A 37 -6.21 -3.89 -1.09
N GLU A 38 -7.10 -3.33 -0.28
CA GLU A 38 -8.55 -3.50 -0.46
C GLU A 38 -9.04 -2.90 -1.78
N ALA A 39 -8.61 -1.68 -2.11
CA ALA A 39 -8.96 -1.03 -3.37
C ALA A 39 -8.50 -1.85 -4.59
N MET A 40 -7.30 -2.42 -4.53
CA MET A 40 -6.74 -3.27 -5.57
C MET A 40 -7.56 -4.54 -5.78
N ILE A 41 -7.94 -5.23 -4.68
CA ILE A 41 -8.83 -6.41 -4.74
C ILE A 41 -10.18 -6.05 -5.36
N LYS A 42 -10.79 -4.93 -4.92
CA LYS A 42 -12.09 -4.49 -5.42
C LYS A 42 -12.04 -4.20 -6.92
N LYS A 43 -10.98 -3.55 -7.39
CA LYS A 43 -10.76 -3.26 -8.81
C LYS A 43 -10.49 -4.53 -9.62
N MET A 44 -9.70 -5.47 -9.12
CA MET A 44 -9.48 -6.77 -9.77
C MET A 44 -10.79 -7.55 -9.95
N ARG A 45 -11.64 -7.62 -8.91
CA ARG A 45 -12.95 -8.25 -9.01
C ARG A 45 -13.86 -7.57 -10.04
N ALA A 46 -13.89 -6.23 -10.04
CA ALA A 46 -14.66 -5.48 -11.02
C ALA A 46 -14.15 -5.71 -12.46
N PHE A 47 -12.84 -5.86 -12.64
CA PHE A 47 -12.23 -6.16 -13.93
C PHE A 47 -12.62 -7.56 -14.43
N GLU A 48 -12.57 -8.58 -13.55
CA GLU A 48 -12.96 -9.96 -13.91
C GLU A 48 -14.43 -10.06 -14.36
N VAL A 49 -15.33 -9.28 -13.75
CA VAL A 49 -16.75 -9.19 -14.16
C VAL A 49 -16.92 -8.58 -15.55
N ASN A 50 -16.03 -7.67 -15.97
CA ASN A 50 -16.10 -7.03 -17.29
C ASN A 50 -15.39 -7.84 -18.41
N ILE A 51 -14.63 -8.87 -18.07
CA ILE A 51 -13.96 -9.74 -19.06
C ILE A 51 -14.88 -10.89 -19.51
N LYS A 52 -15.92 -11.21 -18.73
CA LYS A 52 -16.97 -12.17 -19.09
C LYS A 52 -18.00 -11.53 -20.02
#